data_AF-A0A411DHJ3-F1
#
_entry.id   AF-A0A411DHJ3-F1
#
_cell.length_a   1.000
_cell.length_b   1.000
_cell.length_c   1.000
_cell.angle_alpha   90.00
_cell.angle_beta   90.00
_cell.angle_gamma   90.00
#
_symmetry.space_group_name_H-M   'P 1'
#
loop_
_entity.id
_entity.type
_entity.pdbx_description
1 polymer ?
#
loop_
_entity_poly.entity_id
_entity_poly.type
_entity_poly.pdbx_seq_one_letter_code
_entity_poly.pdbx_strand_id
1 'polypeptide(L)'
;MKKIIAIAILILILTLYNYPIFDDKKITFAVIFLCFVVLIFSVAKLYYPDEKDYDSFEREMDRQHQYDGIFQYTEKGFYIKQKNNSEFIKWDEIISIYFFSVPTPFSDRKQSGLEIITGNKSYEFDYNVTPGIIKLEDQLSLHLPTWDMDSQMVIINNLGLEKTKLYGKNLF
;
A
#
# COMPACT_ATOMS: atom_id res chain seq x y z
N MET A 1 -19.12 -4.43 -20.33
CA MET A 1 -17.96 -3.77 -20.99
C MET A 1 -17.54 -4.49 -22.27
N LYS A 2 -17.00 -5.72 -22.24
CA LYS A 2 -16.52 -6.45 -23.45
C LYS A 2 -17.57 -6.58 -24.57
N LYS A 3 -18.84 -6.83 -24.23
CA LYS A 3 -19.95 -6.90 -25.20
C LYS A 3 -20.24 -5.54 -25.87
N ILE A 4 -20.12 -4.43 -25.13
CA ILE A 4 -20.36 -3.07 -25.64
C ILE A 4 -19.25 -2.67 -26.61
N ILE A 5 -17.99 -3.00 -26.28
CA ILE A 5 -16.83 -2.78 -27.15
C ILE A 5 -16.99 -3.58 -28.46
N ALA A 6 -17.39 -4.86 -28.37
CA ALA A 6 -17.61 -5.70 -29.55
C ALA A 6 -18.72 -5.15 -30.47
N ILE A 7 -19.83 -4.68 -29.89
CA ILE A 7 -20.93 -4.05 -30.63
C ILE A 7 -20.48 -2.73 -31.29
N ALA A 8 -19.74 -1.88 -30.57
CA ALA A 8 -19.24 -0.62 -31.11
C ALA A 8 -18.24 -0.84 -32.28
N ILE A 9 -17.36 -1.84 -32.17
CA ILE A 9 -16.45 -2.24 -33.25
C ILE A 9 -17.23 -2.76 -34.46
N LEU A 10 -18.25 -3.61 -34.24
CA LEU A 10 -19.09 -4.14 -35.32
C LEU A 10 -19.82 -3.01 -36.08
N ILE A 11 -20.42 -2.07 -35.35
CA ILE A 11 -21.10 -0.90 -35.93
C ILE A 11 -20.10 -0.03 -36.69
N LEU A 12 -18.90 0.20 -36.15
CA LEU A 12 -17.84 0.96 -36.83
C LEU A 12 -17.44 0.30 -38.16
N ILE A 13 -17.21 -1.02 -38.16
CA ILE A 13 -16.84 -1.78 -39.36
C ILE A 13 -17.95 -1.72 -40.41
N LEU A 14 -19.21 -1.93 -40.02
CA LEU A 14 -20.36 -1.86 -40.93
C LEU A 14 -20.55 -0.46 -41.51
N THR A 15 -20.32 0.57 -40.69
CA THR A 15 -20.43 1.98 -41.12
C THR A 15 -19.32 2.35 -42.09
N LEU A 16 -18.09 1.89 -41.86
CA LEU A 16 -16.95 2.09 -42.76
C LEU A 16 -17.08 1.32 -44.08
N TYR A 17 -17.60 0.08 -44.03
CA TYR A 17 -17.82 -0.73 -45.24
C TYR A 17 -18.87 -0.11 -46.16
N ASN A 18 -19.96 0.41 -45.60
CA ASN A 18 -21.03 1.06 -46.35
C ASN A 18 -20.79 2.58 -46.57
N TYR A 19 -19.66 3.12 -46.08
CA TYR A 19 -19.28 4.53 -46.24
C TYR A 19 -19.39 5.07 -47.68
N PRO A 20 -18.94 4.35 -48.73
CA PRO A 20 -19.07 4.86 -50.11
C PRO A 20 -20.51 4.85 -50.65
N ILE A 21 -21.46 4.22 -49.96
CA ILE A 21 -22.86 4.05 -50.38
C ILE A 21 -23.77 5.09 -49.71
N PHE A 22 -23.35 5.71 -48.61
CA PHE A 22 -24.18 6.68 -47.89
C PHE A 22 -24.18 8.06 -48.56
N ASP A 23 -25.38 8.55 -48.91
CA ASP A 23 -25.58 9.88 -49.50
C ASP A 23 -25.26 11.01 -48.51
N ASP A 24 -25.54 10.83 -47.21
CA ASP A 24 -25.28 11.83 -46.18
C ASP A 24 -24.02 11.51 -45.35
N LYS A 25 -22.89 12.06 -45.83
CA LYS A 25 -21.59 11.94 -45.17
C LYS A 25 -21.56 12.54 -43.75
N LYS A 26 -22.44 13.49 -43.41
CA LYS A 26 -22.48 14.10 -42.07
C LYS A 26 -23.06 13.12 -41.05
N ILE A 27 -24.09 12.39 -41.43
CA ILE A 27 -24.69 11.35 -40.59
C ILE A 27 -23.70 10.22 -40.37
N THR A 28 -23.01 9.76 -41.42
CA THR A 28 -22.00 8.71 -41.32
C THR A 28 -20.84 9.13 -40.39
N PHE A 29 -20.39 10.38 -40.49
CA PHE A 29 -19.35 10.92 -39.60
C PHE A 29 -19.82 10.97 -38.13
N ALA A 30 -21.06 11.36 -37.87
CA ALA A 30 -21.62 11.39 -36.51
C ALA A 30 -21.69 9.99 -35.87
N VAL A 31 -22.04 8.96 -36.67
CA VAL A 31 -22.05 7.56 -36.21
C VAL A 31 -20.64 7.08 -35.86
N ILE A 32 -19.65 7.37 -36.72
CA ILE A 32 -18.24 7.03 -36.46
C ILE A 32 -17.76 7.72 -35.19
N PHE A 33 -18.03 9.01 -35.03
CA PHE A 33 -17.66 9.78 -33.84
C PHE A 33 -18.26 9.20 -32.56
N LEU A 34 -19.56 8.85 -32.59
CA LEU A 34 -20.23 8.23 -31.44
C LEU A 34 -19.58 6.90 -31.05
N CYS A 35 -19.25 6.05 -32.03
CA CYS A 35 -18.53 4.81 -31.79
C CYS A 35 -17.16 5.05 -31.14
N PHE A 36 -16.41 6.05 -31.60
CA PHE A 36 -15.13 6.44 -30.98
C PHE A 36 -15.30 6.89 -29.53
N VAL A 37 -16.27 7.76 -29.24
CA VAL A 37 -16.56 8.21 -27.87
C VAL A 37 -16.85 7.01 -26.95
N VAL A 38 -17.75 6.12 -27.37
CA VAL A 38 -18.11 4.91 -26.59
C VAL A 38 -16.92 3.99 -26.38
N LEU A 39 -16.06 3.83 -27.39
CA LEU A 39 -14.84 3.03 -27.28
C LEU A 39 -13.84 3.65 -26.32
N ILE A 40 -13.58 4.95 -26.40
CA ILE A 40 -12.66 5.67 -25.50
C ILE A 40 -13.14 5.54 -24.04
N PHE A 41 -14.42 5.81 -23.76
CA PHE A 41 -14.97 5.64 -22.41
C PHE A 41 -14.91 4.18 -21.92
N SER A 42 -15.20 3.22 -22.80
CA SER A 42 -15.16 1.80 -22.44
C SER A 42 -13.73 1.31 -22.16
N VAL A 43 -12.76 1.79 -22.92
CA VAL A 43 -11.33 1.49 -22.74
C VAL A 43 -10.82 2.17 -21.48
N ALA A 44 -11.10 3.46 -21.27
CA ALA A 44 -10.73 4.18 -20.06
C ALA A 44 -11.22 3.44 -18.80
N LYS A 45 -12.50 3.06 -18.74
CA LYS A 45 -13.05 2.33 -17.60
C LYS A 45 -12.54 0.88 -17.48
N LEU A 46 -11.95 0.30 -18.53
CA LEU A 46 -11.31 -1.02 -18.46
C LEU A 46 -9.88 -0.93 -17.92
N TYR A 47 -9.15 0.14 -18.25
CA TYR A 47 -7.80 0.41 -17.74
C TYR A 47 -7.81 1.03 -16.35
N TYR A 48 -8.87 1.77 -16.03
CA TYR A 48 -9.18 2.29 -14.70
C TYR A 48 -10.47 1.60 -14.21
N PRO A 49 -10.43 0.29 -13.89
CA PRO A 49 -11.52 -0.32 -13.14
C PRO A 49 -11.68 0.49 -11.85
N ASP A 50 -12.92 0.75 -11.44
CA ASP A 50 -13.24 1.57 -10.26
C ASP A 50 -12.18 1.32 -9.17
N GLU A 51 -11.45 2.39 -8.80
CA GLU A 51 -10.54 2.36 -7.66
C GLU A 51 -11.30 1.68 -6.51
N LYS A 52 -10.62 0.83 -5.74
CA LYS A 52 -11.22 0.24 -4.54
C LYS A 52 -11.96 1.36 -3.83
N ASP A 53 -13.27 1.20 -3.71
CA ASP A 53 -14.18 2.19 -3.15
C ASP A 53 -13.53 2.79 -1.90
N TYR A 54 -13.51 4.12 -1.79
CA TYR A 54 -12.79 4.80 -0.71
C TYR A 54 -13.21 4.23 0.66
N ASP A 55 -14.50 3.94 0.81
CA ASP A 55 -15.11 3.29 1.97
C ASP A 55 -14.57 1.86 2.24
N SER A 56 -14.15 1.15 1.19
CA SER A 56 -13.51 -0.16 1.32
C SER A 56 -12.08 -0.05 1.79
N PHE A 57 -11.36 1.01 1.40
CA PHE A 57 -10.01 1.28 1.87
C PHE A 57 -10.02 1.71 3.34
N GLU A 58 -10.87 2.67 3.71
CA GLU A 58 -11.00 3.12 5.12
C GLU A 58 -11.33 1.94 6.04
N ARG A 59 -12.32 1.13 5.68
CA ARG A 59 -12.71 -0.03 6.47
C ARG A 59 -11.62 -1.10 6.58
N GLU A 60 -10.80 -1.27 5.56
CA GLU A 60 -9.66 -2.18 5.64
C GLU A 60 -8.58 -1.61 6.57
N MET A 61 -8.27 -0.32 6.46
CA MET A 61 -7.34 0.37 7.35
C MET A 61 -7.81 0.30 8.81
N ASP A 62 -9.09 0.60 9.09
CA ASP A 62 -9.67 0.49 10.42
C ASP A 62 -9.51 -0.92 11.02
N ARG A 63 -9.66 -1.96 10.20
CA ARG A 63 -9.42 -3.34 10.63
C ARG A 63 -7.95 -3.57 10.97
N GLN A 64 -7.02 -3.06 10.19
CA GLN A 64 -5.59 -3.21 10.46
C GLN A 64 -5.17 -2.53 11.77
N HIS A 65 -5.72 -1.35 12.08
CA HIS A 65 -5.49 -0.67 13.37
C HIS A 65 -6.09 -1.43 14.57
N GLN A 66 -7.06 -2.31 14.34
CA GLN A 66 -7.64 -3.17 15.40
C GLN A 66 -6.98 -4.56 15.48
N TYR A 67 -6.29 -4.99 14.43
CA TYR A 67 -5.74 -6.34 14.30
C TYR A 67 -4.43 -6.53 15.06
N ASP A 68 -4.47 -7.34 16.13
CA ASP A 68 -3.30 -7.63 16.97
C ASP A 68 -2.22 -8.49 16.27
N GLY A 69 -2.61 -9.33 15.32
CA GLY A 69 -1.69 -10.24 14.63
C GLY A 69 -0.96 -11.18 15.60
N ILE A 70 0.37 -11.10 15.60
CA ILE A 70 1.22 -11.92 16.50
C ILE A 70 1.48 -11.24 17.86
N PHE A 71 0.96 -10.03 18.06
CA PHE A 71 1.23 -9.23 19.25
C PHE A 71 0.14 -9.42 20.31
N GLN A 72 0.48 -9.18 21.58
CA GLN A 72 -0.49 -9.06 22.65
C GLN A 72 -0.08 -7.91 23.58
N TYR A 73 -0.92 -6.88 23.65
CA TYR A 73 -0.61 -5.63 24.33
C TYR A 73 -1.02 -5.66 25.81
N THR A 74 -0.26 -4.96 26.64
CA THR A 74 -0.48 -4.74 28.07
C THR A 74 -0.06 -3.32 28.43
N GLU A 75 -0.45 -2.85 29.62
CA GLU A 75 -0.05 -1.51 30.10
C GLU A 75 1.48 -1.32 30.21
N LYS A 76 2.24 -2.40 30.39
CA LYS A 76 3.69 -2.36 30.63
C LYS A 76 4.52 -2.64 29.39
N GLY A 77 3.91 -3.15 28.33
CA GLY A 77 4.63 -3.67 27.17
C GLY A 77 3.76 -4.53 26.29
N PHE A 78 4.38 -5.30 25.41
CA PHE A 78 3.69 -6.23 24.53
C PHE A 78 4.44 -7.55 24.42
N TYR A 79 3.69 -8.62 24.16
CA TYR A 79 4.26 -9.92 23.85
C TYR A 79 4.31 -10.13 22.34
N ILE A 80 5.36 -10.81 21.87
CA ILE A 80 5.47 -11.35 20.52
C ILE A 80 5.25 -12.85 20.60
N LYS A 81 4.21 -13.36 19.95
CA LYS A 81 3.90 -14.79 19.88
C LYS A 81 4.42 -15.38 18.56
N GLN A 82 5.54 -16.10 18.62
CA GLN A 82 6.06 -16.83 17.46
C GLN A 82 6.09 -18.32 17.75
N LYS A 83 5.20 -19.07 17.09
CA LYS A 83 5.06 -20.53 17.17
C LYS A 83 5.01 -21.04 18.63
N ASN A 84 6.17 -21.33 19.23
CA ASN A 84 6.32 -21.91 20.57
C ASN A 84 7.01 -20.97 21.58
N ASN A 85 7.46 -19.80 21.15
CA ASN A 85 8.13 -18.84 22.01
C ASN A 85 7.29 -17.57 22.13
N SER A 86 7.10 -17.13 23.37
CA SER A 86 6.53 -15.83 23.70
C SER A 86 7.61 -14.98 24.35
N GLU A 87 7.80 -13.79 23.83
CA GLU A 87 8.75 -12.85 24.39
C GLU A 87 8.06 -11.55 24.76
N PHE A 88 8.39 -11.02 25.93
CA PHE A 88 7.82 -9.79 26.44
C PHE A 88 8.80 -8.64 26.25
N ILE A 89 8.34 -7.57 25.60
CA ILE A 89 9.06 -6.31 25.46
C ILE A 89 8.34 -5.26 26.28
N LYS A 90 9.03 -4.67 27.26
CA LYS A 90 8.48 -3.54 28.01
C LYS A 90 8.58 -2.25 27.21
N TRP A 91 7.68 -1.30 27.48
CA TRP A 91 7.78 0.01 26.83
C TRP A 91 9.05 0.77 27.25
N ASP A 92 9.47 0.62 28.51
CA ASP A 92 10.61 1.33 29.10
C ASP A 92 11.99 0.77 28.71
N GLU A 93 12.07 -0.48 28.24
CA GLU A 93 13.32 -1.10 27.76
C GLU A 93 13.65 -0.75 26.30
N ILE A 94 12.72 -0.15 25.57
CA ILE A 94 12.95 0.29 24.19
C ILE A 94 13.89 1.50 24.21
N ILE A 95 15.03 1.36 23.55
CA ILE A 95 16.06 2.39 23.43
C ILE A 95 15.84 3.22 22.18
N SER A 96 15.56 2.57 21.05
CA SER A 96 15.33 3.27 19.79
C SER A 96 14.50 2.43 18.84
N ILE A 97 13.79 3.13 17.96
CA ILE A 97 13.01 2.50 16.89
C ILE A 97 13.38 3.18 15.58
N TYR A 98 13.61 2.36 14.56
CA TYR A 98 13.88 2.81 13.21
C TYR A 98 12.85 2.22 12.25
N PHE A 99 12.35 3.04 11.34
CA PHE A 99 11.85 2.54 10.07
C PHE A 99 13.06 2.17 9.21
N PHE A 100 12.99 1.06 8.49
CA PHE A 100 14.00 0.70 7.51
C PHE A 100 13.37 0.41 6.15
N SER A 101 14.11 0.73 5.09
CA SER A 101 13.78 0.32 3.72
C SER A 101 15.02 -0.22 3.03
N VAL A 102 14.89 -1.39 2.42
CA VAL A 102 15.92 -2.01 1.59
C VAL A 102 15.41 -2.00 0.15
N PRO A 103 16.07 -1.25 -0.75
CA PRO A 103 15.79 -1.33 -2.17
C PRO A 103 16.28 -2.69 -2.70
N THR A 104 15.38 -3.45 -3.31
CA THR A 104 15.70 -4.73 -3.93
C THR A 104 15.83 -4.54 -5.44
N PRO A 105 17.02 -4.73 -6.04
CA PRO A 105 17.21 -4.56 -7.48
C PRO A 105 16.53 -5.64 -8.33
N PHE A 106 16.00 -6.70 -7.70
CA PHE A 106 15.44 -7.88 -8.36
C PHE A 106 13.93 -8.07 -8.11
N SER A 107 13.26 -7.16 -7.39
CA SER A 107 11.82 -7.23 -7.17
C SER A 107 11.22 -5.83 -7.01
N ASP A 108 10.00 -5.62 -7.51
CA ASP A 108 9.23 -4.39 -7.24
C ASP A 108 8.80 -4.27 -5.76
N ARG A 109 9.05 -5.32 -4.96
CA ARG A 109 8.73 -5.35 -3.53
C ARG A 109 9.90 -4.82 -2.72
N LYS A 110 9.84 -3.54 -2.37
CA LYS A 110 10.72 -2.97 -1.34
C LYS A 110 10.50 -3.73 -0.02
N GLN A 111 11.58 -4.27 0.54
CA GLN A 111 11.53 -4.81 1.90
C GLN A 111 11.59 -3.61 2.85
N SER A 112 10.61 -3.48 3.73
CA SER A 112 10.54 -2.35 4.65
C SER A 112 9.82 -2.75 5.91
N GLY A 113 10.12 -2.05 7.00
CA GLY A 113 9.66 -2.48 8.30
C GLY A 113 10.13 -1.60 9.43
N LEU A 114 9.98 -2.14 10.63
CA LEU A 114 10.42 -1.54 11.88
C LEU A 114 11.54 -2.36 12.48
N GLU A 115 12.55 -1.66 12.96
CA GLU A 115 13.56 -2.19 13.84
C GLU A 115 13.38 -1.60 15.24
N ILE A 116 13.16 -2.45 16.24
CA ILE A 116 13.05 -2.07 17.64
C ILE A 116 14.29 -2.54 18.37
N ILE A 117 15.05 -1.60 18.94
CA ILE A 117 16.27 -1.88 19.68
C ILE A 117 16.01 -1.74 21.17
N THR A 118 16.27 -2.80 21.93
CA THR A 118 16.30 -2.81 23.40
C THR A 118 17.74 -2.92 23.89
N GLY A 119 17.95 -2.83 25.21
CA GLY A 119 19.28 -2.98 25.81
C GLY A 119 19.96 -4.33 25.55
N ASN A 120 19.18 -5.37 25.25
CA ASN A 120 19.69 -6.72 25.12
C ASN A 120 19.74 -7.21 23.66
N LYS A 121 18.88 -6.68 22.78
CA LYS A 121 18.76 -7.15 21.40
C LYS A 121 17.96 -6.22 20.50
N SER A 122 18.06 -6.48 19.19
CA SER A 122 17.26 -5.84 18.15
C SER A 122 16.19 -6.80 17.63
N TYR A 123 15.03 -6.27 17.30
CA TYR A 123 13.90 -6.97 16.69
C TYR A 123 13.59 -6.30 15.36
N GLU A 124 13.40 -7.10 14.30
CA GLU A 124 13.07 -6.62 12.97
C GLU A 124 11.69 -7.18 12.54
N PHE A 125 10.81 -6.30 12.11
CA PHE A 125 9.46 -6.62 11.65
C PHE A 125 9.23 -6.03 10.26
N ASP A 126 9.08 -6.87 9.24
CA ASP A 126 8.76 -6.43 7.88
C ASP A 126 7.25 -6.29 7.66
N TYR A 127 6.82 -5.21 7.01
CA TYR A 127 5.39 -4.89 6.81
C TYR A 127 4.65 -5.92 5.96
N ASN A 128 5.33 -6.59 5.04
CA ASN A 128 4.72 -7.55 4.13
C ASN A 128 4.48 -8.91 4.79
N VAL A 129 5.23 -9.25 5.85
CA VAL A 129 5.22 -10.58 6.46
C VAL A 129 4.79 -10.60 7.92
N THR A 130 4.82 -9.47 8.62
CA THR A 130 4.51 -9.39 10.06
C THR A 130 3.03 -9.03 10.28
N PRO A 131 2.17 -9.97 10.72
CA PRO A 131 0.77 -9.67 10.97
C PRO A 131 0.62 -8.75 12.19
N GLY A 132 -0.21 -7.70 12.07
CA GLY A 132 -0.52 -6.77 13.15
C GLY A 132 0.50 -5.64 13.35
N ILE A 133 1.44 -5.47 12.42
CA ILE A 133 2.48 -4.42 12.50
C ILE A 133 1.90 -3.00 12.50
N ILE A 134 0.78 -2.75 11.81
CA ILE A 134 0.12 -1.42 11.80
C ILE A 134 -0.34 -1.05 13.20
N LYS A 135 -1.04 -1.96 13.90
CA LYS A 135 -1.43 -1.74 15.29
C LYS A 135 -0.23 -1.63 16.23
N LEU A 136 0.87 -2.34 15.94
CA LEU A 136 2.10 -2.20 16.71
C LEU A 136 2.63 -0.76 16.64
N GLU A 137 2.63 -0.13 15.47
CA GLU A 137 3.02 1.28 15.33
C GLU A 137 2.16 2.22 16.16
N ASP A 138 0.84 2.04 16.12
CA ASP A 138 -0.08 2.84 16.94
C ASP A 138 0.26 2.73 18.43
N GLN A 139 0.51 1.50 18.88
CA GLN A 139 0.84 1.22 20.28
C GLN A 139 2.20 1.78 20.68
N LEU A 140 3.19 1.73 19.79
CA LEU A 140 4.51 2.32 20.01
C LEU A 140 4.41 3.86 20.06
N SER A 141 3.71 4.48 19.12
CA SER A 141 3.49 5.93 19.11
C SER A 141 2.72 6.41 20.33
N LEU A 142 1.79 5.61 20.86
CA LEU A 142 1.00 5.97 22.05
C LEU A 142 1.80 5.89 23.35
N HIS A 143 2.71 4.92 23.46
CA HIS A 143 3.48 4.68 24.70
C HIS A 143 4.86 5.33 24.71
N LEU A 144 5.35 5.83 23.57
CA LEU A 144 6.69 6.42 23.45
C LEU A 144 6.59 7.94 23.16
N PRO A 145 6.98 8.80 24.12
CA PRO A 145 6.66 10.23 24.10
C PRO A 145 7.43 11.08 23.07
N THR A 146 8.43 10.52 22.39
CA THR A 146 9.28 11.21 21.40
C THR A 146 9.24 10.53 20.03
N TRP A 147 8.07 10.00 19.65
CA TRP A 147 7.86 9.44 18.32
C TRP A 147 7.89 10.54 17.25
N ASP A 148 8.82 10.45 16.29
CA ASP A 148 9.07 11.44 15.25
C ASP A 148 9.10 10.81 13.85
N MET A 149 8.02 11.04 13.10
CA MET A 149 7.90 10.59 11.71
C MET A 149 8.62 11.52 10.71
N ASP A 150 8.96 12.75 11.12
CA ASP A 150 9.60 13.75 10.27
C ASP A 150 11.13 13.68 10.33
N SER A 151 11.66 12.70 11.05
CA SER A 151 13.10 12.49 11.17
C SER A 151 13.74 12.22 9.80
N GLN A 152 14.96 12.72 9.62
CA GLN A 152 15.66 12.56 8.35
C GLN A 152 15.99 11.10 8.08
N MET A 153 15.63 10.63 6.88
CA MET A 153 16.04 9.34 6.37
C MET A 153 17.53 9.35 6.03
N VAL A 154 18.28 8.41 6.59
CA VAL A 154 19.73 8.30 6.41
C VAL A 154 20.06 6.99 5.71
N ILE A 155 20.89 7.05 4.66
CA ILE A 155 21.45 5.88 4.00
C ILE A 155 22.60 5.36 4.87
N ILE A 156 22.50 4.11 5.33
CA ILE A 156 23.43 3.53 6.30
C ILE A 156 24.49 2.64 5.65
N ASN A 157 24.23 2.12 4.44
CA ASN A 157 25.21 1.26 3.77
C ASN A 157 25.24 1.44 2.24
N ASN A 158 26.30 0.89 1.62
CA ASN A 158 26.50 0.90 0.16
C ASN A 158 25.50 0.03 -0.61
N LEU A 159 24.64 -0.71 0.08
CA LEU A 159 23.56 -1.52 -0.50
C LEU A 159 22.23 -0.73 -0.59
N GLY A 160 22.23 0.54 -0.19
CA GLY A 160 21.05 1.41 -0.24
C GLY A 160 20.08 1.21 0.92
N LEU A 161 20.48 0.55 2.01
CA LEU A 161 19.66 0.49 3.23
C LEU A 161 19.45 1.89 3.76
N GLU A 162 18.19 2.30 3.80
CA GLU A 162 17.73 3.55 4.36
C GLU A 162 17.12 3.27 5.74
N LYS A 163 17.46 4.08 6.75
CA LYS A 163 16.75 4.09 8.03
C LYS A 163 16.33 5.49 8.44
N THR A 164 15.16 5.56 9.04
CA THR A 164 14.57 6.78 9.62
C THR A 164 14.33 6.52 11.09
N LYS A 165 14.83 7.39 11.98
CA LYS A 165 14.75 7.18 13.43
C LYS A 165 13.40 7.66 13.97
N LEU A 166 12.48 6.74 14.18
CA LEU A 166 11.15 7.06 14.70
C LEU A 166 11.16 7.37 16.19
N TYR A 167 12.06 6.76 16.97
CA TYR A 167 12.15 7.03 18.40
C TYR A 167 13.58 6.85 18.91
N GLY A 168 13.93 7.65 19.92
CA GLY A 168 15.13 7.48 20.70
C GLY A 168 14.90 7.88 22.15
N LYS A 169 15.24 6.99 23.08
CA LYS A 169 15.26 7.29 24.50
C LYS A 169 16.38 8.27 24.78
N ASN A 170 16.04 9.43 25.32
CA ASN A 170 17.03 10.39 25.81
C ASN A 170 17.70 9.81 27.06
N LEU A 171 18.93 9.33 26.91
CA LEU A 171 19.79 8.93 28.02
C LEU A 171 20.54 10.18 28.49
N PHE A 172 19.90 10.97 29.36
CA PHE A 172 20.54 12.04 30.11
C PHE A 172 20.77 11.61 31.55
#